data_AF-A0A2T0TGC9-F1
#
_entry.id   AF-A0A2T0TGC9-F1
#
_cell.length_a   1.000
_cell.length_b   1.000
_cell.length_c   1.000
_cell.angle_alpha   90.00
_cell.angle_beta   90.00
_cell.angle_gamma   90.00
#
_symmetry.space_group_name_H-M   'P 1'
#
loop_
_entity.id
_entity.type
_entity.pdbx_description
1 polymer ?
#
loop_
_entity_poly.entity_id
_entity_poly.type
_entity_poly.pdbx_seq_one_letter_code
_entity_poly.pdbx_strand_id
1 'polypeptide(L)' 'MDVVEVQHDRAVVSLGLDEVHALMNSINEAVDAVEDWEFSTRFGVEKDFVKALWAQLDEVSTRLGEG' A
#
# COMPACT_ATOMS: atom_id res chain seq x y z
N MET A 1 -12.37 6.95 -1.61
CA MET A 1 -11.41 7.09 -0.51
C MET A 1 -11.82 8.26 0.35
N ASP A 2 -12.14 7.98 1.61
CA ASP A 2 -12.40 9.01 2.62
C ASP A 2 -11.36 8.89 3.74
N VAL A 3 -10.79 10.02 4.18
CA VAL A 3 -9.94 10.05 5.38
C VAL A 3 -10.86 10.06 6.60
N VAL A 4 -10.85 8.98 7.37
CA VAL A 4 -11.77 8.76 8.49
C VAL A 4 -11.18 9.34 9.78
N GLU A 5 -9.87 9.24 9.97
CA GLU A 5 -9.17 9.74 11.15
C GLU A 5 -7.71 10.09 10.83
N VAL A 6 -7.18 11.17 11.42
CA VAL A 6 -5.76 11.53 11.35
C VAL A 6 -5.24 11.85 12.74
N GLN A 7 -4.12 11.24 13.10
CA GLN A 7 -3.34 11.55 14.30
C GLN A 7 -1.92 11.99 13.88
N HIS A 8 -1.06 12.24 14.86
CA HIS A 8 0.27 12.83 14.60
C HIS A 8 1.16 11.95 13.72
N ASP A 9 1.01 10.63 13.78
CA ASP A 9 1.86 9.63 13.11
C ASP A 9 1.08 8.59 12.28
N ARG A 10 -0.26 8.69 12.23
CA ARG A 10 -1.11 7.69 11.55
C ARG A 10 -2.36 8.31 10.94
N ALA A 11 -2.84 7.69 9.86
CA ALA A 11 -4.13 7.99 9.26
C ALA A 11 -4.93 6.69 9.07
N VAL A 12 -6.25 6.79 9.27
CA VAL A 12 -7.22 5.72 8.94
C VAL A 12 -8.01 6.19 7.73
N VAL A 13 -7.99 5.38 6.66
CA VAL A 13 -8.71 5.65 5.42
C VAL A 13 -9.75 4.57 5.16
N SER A 14 -10.90 4.97 4.63
CA SER A 14 -11.90 4.06 4.07
C SER A 14 -11.69 3.95 2.57
N LEU A 15 -11.56 2.71 2.10
CA LEU A 15 -11.33 2.38 0.70
C LEU A 15 -12.37 1.36 0.24
N GLY A 16 -12.90 1.54 -0.97
CA GLY A 16 -13.64 0.48 -1.67
C GLY A 16 -12.69 -0.59 -2.25
N LEU A 17 -13.24 -1.74 -2.64
CA LEU A 17 -12.46 -2.85 -3.20
C LEU A 17 -11.63 -2.42 -4.44
N ASP A 18 -12.23 -1.68 -5.37
CA ASP A 18 -11.53 -1.18 -6.57
C ASP A 18 -10.38 -0.23 -6.22
N GLU A 19 -10.54 0.56 -5.15
CA GLU A 19 -9.51 1.49 -4.68
C GLU A 19 -8.35 0.75 -3.99
N VAL A 20 -8.64 -0.34 -3.27
CA VAL A 20 -7.63 -1.26 -2.72
C VAL A 20 -6.82 -1.89 -3.87
N HIS A 21 -7.49 -2.40 -4.91
CA HIS A 21 -6.80 -2.95 -6.08
C HIS A 21 -5.93 -1.90 -6.79
N ALA A 22 -6.42 -0.68 -6.95
CA ALA A 22 -5.64 0.40 -7.55
C ALA A 22 -4.37 0.72 -6.74
N LEU A 23 -4.48 0.75 -5.40
CA LEU A 23 -3.33 0.97 -4.52
C LEU A 23 -2.31 -0.18 -4.61
N MET A 24 -2.78 -1.43 -4.58
CA MET A 24 -1.93 -2.61 -4.70
C MET A 24 -1.15 -2.62 -6.03
N ASN A 25 -1.83 -2.32 -7.14
CA ASN A 25 -1.17 -2.24 -8.45
C ASN A 25 -0.11 -1.13 -8.48
N SER A 26 -0.43 0.05 -7.94
CA SER A 26 0.51 1.17 -7.88
C SER A 26 1.76 0.83 -7.05
N ILE A 27 1.58 0.12 -5.93
CA ILE A 27 2.69 -0.35 -5.09
C ILE A 27 3.54 -1.36 -5.85
N ASN A 28 2.90 -2.33 -6.53
CA ASN A 28 3.61 -3.34 -7.28
C ASN A 28 4.45 -2.74 -8.42
N GLU A 29 3.87 -1.80 -9.17
CA GLU A 29 4.59 -1.06 -10.22
C GLU A 29 5.80 -0.30 -9.67
N ALA A 30 5.68 0.34 -8.50
CA ALA A 30 6.79 1.03 -7.88
C ALA A 30 7.92 0.07 -7.46
N VAL A 31 7.57 -1.12 -6.95
CA VAL A 31 8.52 -2.18 -6.59
C VAL A 31 9.28 -2.68 -7.82
N ASP A 32 8.61 -2.82 -8.96
CA ASP A 32 9.23 -3.31 -10.20
C ASP A 32 10.06 -2.23 -10.92
N ALA A 33 9.62 -0.96 -10.86
CA ALA A 33 10.25 0.14 -11.59
C ALA A 33 11.52 0.69 -10.92
N VAL A 34 11.71 0.46 -9.61
CA VAL A 34 12.79 1.07 -8.83
C VAL A 34 13.74 0.02 -8.28
N GLU A 35 15.04 0.21 -8.56
CA GLU A 35 16.10 -0.63 -8.04
C GLU A 35 16.21 -0.54 -6.51
N ASP A 36 16.66 -1.62 -5.88
CA ASP A 36 16.66 -1.74 -4.41
C ASP A 36 17.47 -0.63 -3.72
N TRP A 37 18.60 -0.23 -4.31
CA TRP A 37 19.46 0.83 -3.76
C TRP A 37 18.86 2.25 -3.89
N GLU A 38 17.97 2.47 -4.86
CA GLU A 38 17.29 3.76 -5.05
C GLU A 38 16.10 3.93 -4.10
N PHE A 39 15.57 2.83 -3.59
CA PHE A 39 14.26 2.79 -2.95
C PHE A 39 14.19 3.68 -1.70
N SER A 40 15.18 3.55 -0.80
CA SER A 40 15.27 4.35 0.42
C SER A 40 15.42 5.84 0.14
N THR A 41 16.14 6.20 -0.93
CA THR A 41 16.35 7.61 -1.33
C THR A 41 15.09 8.22 -1.95
N ARG A 42 14.35 7.47 -2.76
CA ARG A 42 13.17 7.97 -3.48
C ARG A 42 11.90 7.97 -2.65
N PHE A 43 11.71 6.94 -1.82
CA PHE A 43 10.47 6.73 -1.07
C PHE A 43 10.62 6.91 0.44
N GLY A 44 11.84 7.09 0.95
CA GLY A 44 12.09 7.25 2.39
C GLY A 44 11.88 5.98 3.21
N VAL A 45 11.69 4.83 2.55
CA VAL A 45 11.47 3.51 3.16
C VAL A 45 12.24 2.45 2.41
N GLU A 46 12.54 1.33 3.07
CA GLU A 46 13.16 0.18 2.44
C GLU A 46 12.16 -0.58 1.54
N LYS A 47 12.65 -1.19 0.46
CA LYS A 47 11.81 -1.95 -0.47
C LYS A 47 11.05 -3.10 0.21
N ASP A 48 11.68 -3.74 1.21
CA ASP A 48 11.06 -4.82 1.98
C ASP A 48 9.86 -4.34 2.81
N PHE A 49 9.89 -3.10 3.31
CA PHE A 49 8.72 -2.52 3.99
C PHE A 49 7.53 -2.42 3.04
N VAL A 50 7.76 -1.99 1.80
CA VAL A 50 6.69 -1.86 0.80
C VAL A 50 6.15 -3.22 0.36
N LYS A 51 7.01 -4.24 0.21
CA LYS A 51 6.55 -5.62 -0.04
C LYS A 51 5.67 -6.16 1.10
N ALA A 52 6.05 -5.89 2.35
CA ALA A 52 5.25 -6.28 3.51
C ALA A 52 3.90 -5.56 3.54
N LEU A 53 3.86 -4.26 3.20
CA LEU A 53 2.62 -3.50 3.07
C LEU A 53 1.71 -4.06 1.98
N TRP A 54 2.26 -4.42 0.82
CA TRP A 54 1.49 -5.03 -0.27
C TRP A 54 0.85 -6.36 0.17
N ALA A 55 1.59 -7.21 0.87
CA ALA A 55 1.07 -8.49 1.37
C ALA A 55 -0.09 -8.29 2.38
N GLN A 56 -0.03 -7.26 3.22
CA GLN A 56 -1.14 -6.92 4.12
C GLN A 56 -2.38 -6.45 3.35
N LEU A 57 -2.19 -5.68 2.27
CA LEU A 57 -3.30 -5.23 1.41
C LEU A 57 -3.94 -6.40 0.64
N ASP A 58 -3.15 -7.38 0.20
CA ASP A 58 -3.64 -8.59 -0.47
C ASP A 58 -4.53 -9.45 0.44
N GLU A 59 -4.14 -9.61 1.70
CA GLU A 59 -4.96 -10.28 2.72
C GLU A 59 -6.29 -9.54 2.96
N VAL A 60 -6.24 -8.21 3.04
CA VAL A 60 -7.46 -7.38 3.20
C VAL A 60 -8.35 -7.46 1.96
N SER A 61 -7.78 -7.39 0.76
CA SER A 61 -8.51 -7.48 -0.50
C SER A 61 -9.24 -8.81 -0.64
N THR A 62 -8.55 -9.92 -0.33
CA THR A 62 -9.12 -11.27 -0.34
C THR A 62 -10.35 -11.34 0.57
N ARG A 63 -10.25 -10.82 1.79
CA ARG A 63 -11.36 -10.80 2.76
C ARG A 63 -12.53 -9.93 2.32
N LEU A 64 -12.28 -8.85 1.58
CA LEU A 64 -13.32 -7.98 1.03
C LEU A 64 -14.04 -8.63 -0.16
N GLY A 65 -13.33 -9.43 -0.97
CA GLY A 65 -13.89 -10.12 -2.13
C GLY A 65 -14.74 -11.36 -1.78
N GLU A 66 -14.63 -11.88 -0.56
CA GLU A 66 -15.44 -12.99 -0.04
C GLU A 66 -16.80 -12.54 0.54
N GLY A 67 -17.02 -11.22 0.66
CA GLY A 67 -18.20 -10.60 1.28
C GLY A 67 -19.37 -10.30 0.34
#